data_AF-A0A7J4EVF4-F1
#
_entry.id   AF-A0A7J4EVF4-F1
#
_cell.length_a   1.000
_cell.length_b   1.000
_cell.length_c   1.000
_cell.angle_alpha   90.00
_cell.angle_beta   90.00
_cell.angle_gamma   90.00
#
_symmetry.space_group_name_H-M   'P 1'
#
loop_
_entity.id
_entity.type
_entity.pdbx_description
1 polymer ?
#
loop_
_entity_poly.entity_id
_entity_poly.type
_entity_poly.pdbx_seq_one_letter_code
_entity_poly.pdbx_strand_id
1 'polypeptide(L)'
;MKYRIVRVELKDENTVLLYLKKIGGDMSFLSRPDFSDPAKMLEFSMQMGIVAARKIEELMQFDAFITLEYEQYNLQDLKVGDVVE
;
A
#
# COMPACT_ATOMS: atom_id res chain seq x y z
N MET A 1 1.85 -8.42 -15.19
CA MET A 1 2.17 -8.91 -13.82
C MET A 1 0.93 -8.58 -12.98
N LYS A 2 0.41 -9.46 -12.13
CA LYS A 2 -0.87 -9.19 -11.44
C LYS A 2 -0.67 -8.32 -10.19
N TYR A 3 -1.50 -7.30 -10.04
CA TYR A 3 -1.55 -6.43 -8.86
C TYR A 3 -2.95 -6.43 -8.26
N ARG A 4 -3.06 -6.31 -6.94
CA ARG A 4 -4.31 -6.08 -6.22
C ARG A 4 -4.41 -4.62 -5.84
N ILE A 5 -5.54 -3.99 -6.11
CA ILE A 5 -5.87 -2.66 -5.57
C ILE A 5 -6.09 -2.81 -4.07
N VAL A 6 -5.31 -2.11 -3.26
CA VAL A 6 -5.39 -2.18 -1.79
C VAL A 6 -5.86 -0.88 -1.16
N ARG A 7 -5.73 0.24 -1.86
CA ARG A 7 -6.28 1.53 -1.44
C ARG A 7 -6.60 2.37 -2.68
N VAL A 8 -7.65 3.16 -2.56
CA VAL A 8 -8.07 4.16 -3.53
C VAL A 8 -8.16 5.49 -2.80
N GLU A 9 -7.55 6.53 -3.36
CA GLU A 9 -7.56 7.87 -2.79
C GLU A 9 -7.93 8.89 -3.86
N LEU A 10 -8.87 9.78 -3.53
CA LEU A 10 -9.21 10.91 -4.38
C LEU A 10 -8.18 12.01 -4.13
N LYS A 11 -7.34 12.31 -5.13
CA LYS A 11 -6.27 13.30 -4.97
C LYS A 11 -6.79 14.71 -5.22
N ASP A 12 -7.65 14.84 -6.21
CA ASP A 12 -8.42 16.05 -6.54
C ASP A 12 -9.73 15.63 -7.22
N GLU A 13 -10.55 16.60 -7.63
CA GLU A 13 -11.88 16.33 -8.24
C GLU A 13 -11.81 15.49 -9.52
N ASN A 14 -10.65 15.43 -10.16
CA ASN A 14 -10.48 14.82 -11.48
C ASN A 14 -9.56 13.59 -11.47
N THR A 15 -8.84 13.33 -10.39
CA THR A 15 -7.83 12.26 -10.35
C THR A 15 -7.94 11.37 -9.13
N VAL A 16 -7.74 10.08 -9.38
CA VAL A 16 -7.78 9.01 -8.40
C VAL A 16 -6.41 8.34 -8.37
N LEU A 17 -5.89 8.16 -7.16
CA LEU A 17 -4.66 7.43 -6.90
C LEU A 17 -5.01 6.01 -6.43
N LEU A 18 -4.58 5.01 -7.18
CA LEU A 18 -4.71 3.61 -6.81
C LEU A 18 -3.37 3.10 -6.26
N TYR A 19 -3.42 2.52 -5.08
CA TYR A 19 -2.29 1.82 -4.48
C TYR A 19 -2.42 0.33 -4.76
N LEU A 20 -1.34 -0.26 -5.23
CA LEU A 20 -1.27 -1.60 -5.79
C LEU A 20 -0.31 -2.47 -5.00
N LYS A 21 -0.67 -3.74 -4.82
CA LYS A 21 0.18 -4.77 -4.22
C LYS A 21 0.37 -5.93 -5.19
N LYS A 22 1.61 -6.31 -5.48
CA LYS A 22 1.91 -7.38 -6.43
C LYS A 22 1.42 -8.72 -5.89
N ILE A 23 0.73 -9.48 -6.74
CA ILE A 23 0.28 -10.83 -6.44
C ILE A 23 1.33 -11.81 -6.99
N GLY A 24 1.92 -12.63 -6.11
CA GLY A 24 2.83 -13.70 -6.51
C GLY A 24 4.32 -13.36 -6.53
N GLY A 25 4.75 -12.29 -5.85
CA GLY A 25 6.16 -12.11 -5.52
C GLY A 25 6.47 -12.78 -4.18
N ASP A 26 7.46 -13.68 -4.14
CA ASP A 26 8.06 -14.12 -2.88
C ASP A 26 8.45 -12.87 -2.07
N MET A 27 7.79 -12.68 -0.94
CA MET A 27 8.04 -11.57 -0.02
C MET A 27 9.29 -11.89 0.82
N SER A 28 10.39 -12.26 0.15
CA SER A 28 11.58 -12.85 0.75
C SER A 28 12.72 -11.86 1.00
N PHE A 29 12.54 -10.57 0.72
CA PHE A 29 13.66 -9.60 0.80
C PHE A 29 13.57 -8.49 1.83
N LEU A 30 12.51 -8.43 2.62
CA LEU A 30 12.54 -7.64 3.85
C LEU A 30 11.88 -8.48 4.93
N SER A 31 12.67 -8.85 5.94
CA SER A 31 12.18 -9.39 7.20
C SER A 31 10.97 -8.56 7.61
N ARG A 32 9.75 -9.09 7.43
CA ARG A 32 8.56 -8.44 7.95
C ARG A 32 8.86 -8.18 9.43
N PRO A 33 8.76 -6.94 9.91
CA PRO A 33 8.85 -6.73 11.34
C PRO A 33 7.79 -7.63 11.96
N ASP A 34 8.22 -8.47 12.88
CA ASP A 34 7.34 -9.37 13.60
C ASP A 34 6.52 -8.53 14.58
N PHE A 35 5.40 -7.99 14.08
CA PHE A 35 4.48 -7.16 14.84
C PHE A 35 3.55 -7.97 15.77
N SER A 36 3.77 -9.29 15.87
CA SER A 36 3.05 -10.12 16.84
C SER A 36 3.50 -9.86 18.28
N ASP A 37 4.68 -9.27 18.45
CA ASP A 37 5.26 -8.93 19.75
C ASP A 37 5.23 -7.40 19.98
N PRO A 38 4.41 -6.91 20.95
CA PRO A 38 4.34 -5.50 21.31
C PRO A 38 5.70 -4.89 21.72
N ALA A 39 6.64 -5.69 22.23
CA ALA A 39 7.96 -5.21 22.62
C ALA A 39 8.83 -4.86 21.41
N LYS A 40 8.78 -5.66 20.34
CA LYS A 40 9.49 -5.38 19.08
C LYS A 40 8.90 -4.18 18.34
N MET A 41 7.57 -4.01 18.41
CA MET A 41 6.90 -2.80 17.95
C MET A 41 7.40 -1.55 18.68
N LEU A 42 7.51 -1.63 20.01
CA LEU A 42 8.01 -0.54 20.84
C LEU A 42 9.47 -0.20 20.51
N GLU A 43 10.35 -1.20 20.41
CA GLU A 43 11.76 -1.01 20.07
C GLU A 43 11.94 -0.35 18.69
N PHE A 44 11.20 -0.82 17.68
CA PHE A 44 11.17 -0.20 16.35
C PHE A 44 10.67 1.24 16.41
N SER A 45 9.61 1.51 17.18
CA SER A 45 9.03 2.84 17.34
C SER A 45 9.91 3.83 18.13
N MET A 46 10.75 3.31 19.04
CA MET A 46 11.71 4.07 19.83
C MET A 46 12.94 4.45 19.00
N GLN A 47 13.40 3.56 18.10
CA GLN A 47 14.52 3.83 17.19
C GLN A 47 14.10 4.70 16.00
N MET A 48 12.89 4.50 15.48
CA MET A 48 12.33 5.25 14.35
C MET A 48 11.08 5.98 14.82
N GLY A 49 11.26 7.12 15.50
CA GLY A 49 10.19 7.86 16.19
C GLY A 49 8.83 7.71 15.52
N ILE A 50 7.89 7.03 16.20
CA ILE A 50 6.52 6.57 15.84
C ILE A 50 5.93 7.04 14.49
N VAL A 51 6.05 8.32 14.15
CA VAL A 51 5.62 8.89 12.87
C VAL A 51 6.41 8.35 11.67
N ALA A 52 7.73 8.19 11.80
CA ALA A 52 8.59 7.61 10.77
C ALA A 52 8.34 6.12 10.61
N ALA A 53 8.20 5.37 11.72
CA ALA A 53 7.80 3.97 11.72
C ALA A 53 6.47 3.74 10.99
N ARG A 54 5.43 4.53 11.30
CA ARG A 54 4.12 4.45 10.63
C ARG A 54 4.20 4.79 9.14
N LYS A 55 4.94 5.84 8.77
CA LYS A 55 5.12 6.20 7.35
C LYS A 55 5.89 5.12 6.58
N ILE A 56 6.89 4.49 7.20
CA ILE A 56 7.63 3.38 6.60
C ILE A 56 6.72 2.16 6.47
N GLU A 57 5.92 1.84 7.49
CA GLU A 57 4.93 0.76 7.42
C GLU A 57 3.91 0.98 6.30
N GLU A 58 3.39 2.21 6.15
CA GLU A 58 2.52 2.61 5.04
C GLU A 58 3.23 2.52 3.68
N LEU A 59 4.50 2.95 3.58
CA LEU A 59 5.29 2.84 2.35
C LEU A 59 5.64 1.39 2.01
N MET A 60 5.79 0.51 3.00
CA MET A 60 6.04 -0.92 2.83
C MET A 60 4.75 -1.72 2.54
N GLN A 61 3.56 -1.11 2.69
CA GLN A 61 2.30 -1.80 2.37
C GLN A 61 2.06 -1.93 0.86
N PHE A 62 2.62 -1.04 0.05
CA PHE A 62 2.31 -0.91 -1.38
C PHE A 62 3.54 -1.20 -2.25
N ASP A 63 3.36 -2.02 -3.28
CA ASP A 63 4.43 -2.34 -4.24
C ASP A 63 4.46 -1.35 -5.42
N ALA A 64 3.33 -0.69 -5.69
CA ALA A 64 3.20 0.31 -6.75
C ALA A 64 2.03 1.26 -6.48
N PHE A 65 1.99 2.37 -7.22
CA PHE A 65 0.82 3.25 -7.29
C PHE A 65 0.63 3.73 -8.74
N ILE A 66 -0.62 4.01 -9.11
CA ILE A 66 -0.98 4.60 -10.40
C ILE A 66 -2.01 5.70 -10.20
N THR A 67 -1.86 6.79 -10.96
CA THR A 67 -2.85 7.87 -11.01
C THR A 67 -3.68 7.72 -12.27
N LEU A 68 -5.00 7.77 -12.12
CA LEU A 68 -5.97 7.69 -13.21
C LEU A 68 -6.90 8.89 -13.14
N GLU A 69 -7.49 9.25 -14.28
CA GLU A 69 -8.59 10.19 -14.28
C GLU A 69 -9.83 9.55 -13.64
N TYR A 70 -10.62 10.35 -12.93
CA TYR A 70 -11.81 9.89 -12.21
C TYR A 70 -12.83 9.21 -13.15
N GLU A 71 -12.98 9.73 -14.36
CA GLU A 71 -13.83 9.14 -15.39
C GLU A 71 -13.35 7.73 -15.78
N GLN A 72 -12.05 7.54 -15.96
CA GLN A 72 -11.45 6.24 -16.31
C GLN A 72 -11.60 5.23 -15.17
N TYR A 73 -11.40 5.68 -13.92
CA TYR A 73 -11.63 4.88 -12.73
C TYR A 73 -13.08 4.38 -12.66
N ASN A 74 -14.06 5.27 -12.89
CA ASN A 74 -15.47 4.93 -12.88
C ASN A 74 -15.89 4.03 -14.06
N LEU A 75 -15.37 4.30 -15.26
CA LEU A 75 -15.65 3.49 -16.46
C LEU A 75 -15.22 2.03 -16.28
N GLN A 76 -14.14 1.81 -15.53
CA GLN A 76 -13.60 0.48 -15.27
C GLN A 76 -14.18 -0.17 -13.99
N ASP A 77 -15.05 0.52 -13.26
CA ASP A 77 -15.67 0.07 -11.98
C ASP A 77 -14.63 -0.49 -10.99
N LEU A 78 -13.47 0.17 -10.93
CA LEU A 78 -12.35 -0.27 -10.10
C LEU A 78 -12.67 -0.09 -8.62
N LYS A 79 -12.36 -1.10 -7.80
CA LYS A 79 -12.54 -1.06 -6.35
C LYS A 79 -11.38 -1.72 -5.61
N VAL A 80 -11.28 -1.40 -4.33
CA VAL A 80 -10.35 -2.10 -3.43
C VAL A 80 -10.64 -3.60 -3.46
N GLY A 81 -9.60 -4.40 -3.67
CA GLY A 81 -9.67 -5.86 -3.80
C GLY A 81 -9.57 -6.38 -5.23
N ASP A 82 -9.85 -5.53 -6.24
CA ASP A 82 -9.77 -5.93 -7.63
C ASP A 82 -8.33 -6.26 -8.05
N VAL A 83 -8.20 -7.19 -8.99
CA VAL A 83 -6.93 -7.63 -9.55
C VAL A 83 -6.77 -7.04 -10.95
N VAL A 84 -5.69 -6.30 -11.16
CA VAL A 84 -5.37 -5.59 -12.40
C VAL A 84 -4.01 -6.05 -12.94
N GLU A 85 -3.78 -5.90 -14.24
CA GLU A 85 -2.59 -6.41 -14.96
C GLU A 85 -1.74 -5.33 -15.61
#